data_AF-A0A942CAR5-F1
#
_entry.id   AF-A0A942CAR5-F1
#
_cell.length_a   1.000
_cell.length_b   1.000
_cell.length_c   1.000
_cell.angle_alpha   90.00
_cell.angle_beta   90.00
_cell.angle_gamma   90.00
#
_symmetry.space_group_name_H-M   'P 1'
#
loop_
_entity.id
_entity.type
_entity.pdbx_description
1 polymer ?
#
loop_
_entity_poly.entity_id
_entity_poly.type
_entity_poly.pdbx_seq_one_letter_code
_entity_poly.pdbx_strand_id
1 'polypeptide(L)'
;MTWPQIYDPLGNWILSTLVASIPVLTLFFVLVVLKARVWVSALCGMLAAVLLAMFVFKMPLPLVAGAAGHGFIFGMLRIAWVIIASIFLYNIAVQTGQFQVMKDSIAGLSGDKRLQLVLIAFCFGAFLEGTGGGGAPVAIAGAFLIGLGFQPFQAAVLCLVANTAPVAWGGVGNPIR
;
A
#
# COMPACT_ATOMS: atom_id res chain seq x y z
N MET A 1 -17.52 17.88 19.46
CA MET A 1 -16.77 17.54 20.68
C MET A 1 -15.31 17.37 20.29
N THR A 2 -14.40 18.08 20.95
CA THR A 2 -12.96 17.93 20.77
C THR A 2 -12.44 17.03 21.88
N TRP A 3 -11.92 15.86 21.54
CA TRP A 3 -11.23 14.98 22.49
C TRP A 3 -9.72 15.24 22.38
N PRO A 4 -9.05 15.69 23.46
CA PRO A 4 -7.61 15.85 23.44
C PRO A 4 -6.95 14.46 23.53
N GLN A 5 -6.19 14.09 22.51
CA GLN A 5 -5.44 12.84 22.50
C GLN A 5 -4.28 12.90 23.50
N ILE A 6 -4.30 12.00 24.48
CA ILE A 6 -3.20 11.83 25.43
C ILE A 6 -2.24 10.78 24.83
N TYR A 7 -1.03 11.20 24.49
CA TYR A 7 0.00 10.32 23.92
C TYR A 7 0.66 9.40 24.95
N ASP A 8 0.55 9.72 26.24
CA ASP A 8 1.06 8.91 27.35
C ASP A 8 -0.06 8.48 28.32
N PRO A 9 -0.97 7.58 27.91
CA PRO A 9 -2.07 7.12 28.76
C PRO A 9 -1.62 6.36 30.02
N LEU A 10 -0.38 5.85 30.06
CA LEU A 10 0.15 5.03 31.15
C LEU A 10 1.18 5.74 32.04
N GLY A 11 1.50 7.02 31.76
CA GLY A 11 2.51 7.79 32.50
C GLY A 11 3.95 7.31 32.28
N ASN A 12 4.18 6.44 31.29
CA ASN A 12 5.48 6.00 30.84
C ASN A 12 5.44 5.82 29.32
N TRP A 13 6.17 6.68 28.62
CA TRP A 13 6.22 6.72 27.16
C TRP A 13 6.56 5.36 26.51
N ILE A 14 7.39 4.53 27.15
CA ILE A 14 7.75 3.19 26.63
C ILE A 14 6.55 2.26 26.67
N LEU A 15 5.86 2.20 27.81
CA LEU A 15 4.68 1.35 27.97
C LEU A 15 3.54 1.81 27.06
N SER A 16 3.33 3.13 26.99
CA SER A 16 2.34 3.73 26.09
C SER A 16 2.63 3.40 24.62
N THR A 17 3.90 3.41 24.21
CA THR A 17 4.33 3.04 22.85
C THR A 17 4.12 1.55 22.58
N LEU A 18 4.48 0.68 23.52
CA LEU A 18 4.27 -0.77 23.40
C LEU A 18 2.78 -1.09 23.25
N VAL A 19 1.93 -0.46 24.07
CA VAL A 19 0.48 -0.65 23.98
C VAL A 19 -0.09 -0.08 22.67
N ALA A 20 0.37 1.09 22.23
CA ALA A 20 -0.03 1.66 20.94
C ALA A 20 0.39 0.78 19.74
N SER A 21 1.44 -0.05 19.88
CA SER A 21 1.90 -0.94 18.81
C SER A 21 1.07 -2.22 18.65
N ILE A 22 0.25 -2.59 19.64
CA ILE A 22 -0.53 -3.84 19.67
C ILE A 22 -1.37 -4.07 18.40
N PRO A 23 -2.12 -3.09 17.83
CA PRO A 23 -2.91 -3.33 16.64
C PRO A 23 -2.07 -3.76 15.43
N VAL A 24 -0.90 -3.14 15.26
CA VAL A 24 0.04 -3.43 14.18
C VAL A 24 0.66 -4.80 14.39
N LEU A 25 1.12 -5.10 15.60
CA LEU A 25 1.66 -6.42 15.95
C LEU A 25 0.61 -7.53 15.77
N THR A 26 -0.64 -7.27 16.15
CA THR A 26 -1.75 -8.22 15.98
C THR A 26 -1.99 -8.51 14.49
N LEU A 27 -2.01 -7.46 13.65
CA LEU A 27 -2.16 -7.63 12.21
C LEU A 27 -1.04 -8.49 11.63
N PHE A 28 0.23 -8.16 11.92
CA PHE A 28 1.36 -8.93 11.41
C PHE A 28 1.42 -10.35 11.96
N PHE A 29 1.08 -10.54 13.23
CA PHE A 29 1.04 -11.87 13.83
C PHE A 29 0.00 -12.76 13.14
N VAL A 30 -1.23 -12.27 12.97
CA VAL A 30 -2.31 -13.02 12.32
C VAL A 30 -1.98 -13.27 10.83
N LEU A 31 -1.35 -12.31 10.17
CA LEU A 31 -1.01 -12.42 8.75
C LEU A 31 0.19 -13.34 8.48
N VAL A 32 1.28 -13.15 9.22
CA VAL A 32 2.58 -13.80 8.94
C VAL A 32 2.71 -15.12 9.69
N VAL A 33 2.36 -15.14 10.98
CA VAL A 33 2.52 -16.32 11.84
C VAL A 33 1.37 -17.29 11.65
N LEU A 34 0.13 -16.79 11.76
CA LEU A 34 -1.07 -17.64 11.58
C LEU A 34 -1.41 -17.88 10.11
N LYS A 35 -0.75 -17.17 9.17
CA LYS A 35 -0.98 -17.29 7.71
C LYS A 35 -2.47 -17.16 7.34
N ALA A 36 -3.22 -16.36 8.09
CA ALA A 36 -4.63 -16.17 7.85
C ALA A 36 -4.86 -15.28 6.63
N ARG A 37 -6.11 -15.26 6.14
CA ARG A 37 -6.49 -14.38 5.02
C ARG A 37 -6.27 -12.91 5.41
N VAL A 38 -5.86 -12.09 4.45
CA VAL A 38 -5.54 -10.66 4.67
C VAL A 38 -6.69 -9.92 5.35
N TRP A 39 -7.93 -10.15 4.91
CA TRP A 39 -9.11 -9.50 5.47
C TRP A 39 -9.36 -9.87 6.94
N VAL A 40 -9.05 -11.10 7.35
CA VAL A 40 -9.16 -11.53 8.75
C VAL A 40 -8.12 -10.83 9.61
N SER A 41 -6.89 -10.76 9.12
CA SER A 41 -5.78 -10.07 9.81
C SER A 41 -6.08 -8.57 10.00
N ALA A 42 -6.63 -7.93 8.97
CA ALA A 42 -7.06 -6.54 9.04
C ALA A 42 -8.21 -6.33 10.04
N LEU A 43 -9.19 -7.24 10.07
CA LEU A 43 -10.30 -7.18 11.03
C LEU A 43 -9.82 -7.34 12.47
N CYS A 44 -8.92 -8.29 12.74
CA CYS A 44 -8.33 -8.48 14.06
C CYS A 44 -7.54 -7.24 14.52
N GLY A 45 -6.73 -6.65 13.63
CA GLY A 45 -6.02 -5.40 13.91
C GLY A 45 -6.98 -4.23 14.19
N MET A 46 -8.05 -4.10 13.42
CA MET A 46 -9.08 -3.08 13.64
C MET A 46 -9.77 -3.25 15.00
N LEU A 47 -10.16 -4.47 15.35
CA LEU A 47 -10.77 -4.77 16.65
C LEU A 47 -9.81 -4.44 17.79
N ALA A 48 -8.54 -4.81 17.70
CA ALA A 48 -7.53 -4.45 18.68
C ALA A 48 -7.38 -2.92 18.82
N ALA A 49 -7.37 -2.18 17.72
CA ALA A 49 -7.31 -0.71 17.74
C ALA A 49 -8.54 -0.08 18.41
N VAL A 50 -9.74 -0.57 18.11
CA VAL A 50 -10.99 -0.10 18.72
C VAL A 50 -11.01 -0.35 20.22
N LEU A 51 -10.61 -1.56 20.66
CA LEU A 51 -10.53 -1.91 22.07
C LEU A 51 -9.54 -0.99 22.81
N LEU A 52 -8.34 -0.78 22.26
CA LEU A 52 -7.34 0.10 22.88
C LEU A 52 -7.79 1.56 22.93
N ALA A 53 -8.41 2.06 21.86
CA ALA A 53 -8.95 3.42 21.82
C ALA A 53 -9.97 3.66 22.93
N MET A 54 -10.85 2.69 23.19
CA MET A 54 -11.87 2.79 24.24
C MET A 54 -11.28 2.59 25.65
N PHE A 55 -10.48 1.55 25.87
CA PHE A 55 -10.08 1.15 27.23
C PHE A 55 -8.80 1.84 27.72
N VAL A 56 -7.82 2.06 26.84
CA VAL A 56 -6.53 2.64 27.23
C VAL A 56 -6.54 4.16 27.01
N PHE A 57 -6.92 4.60 25.81
CA PHE A 57 -6.95 6.02 25.48
C PHE A 57 -8.22 6.72 25.96
N LYS A 58 -9.23 5.97 26.45
CA LYS A 58 -10.50 6.52 26.97
C LYS A 58 -11.20 7.45 25.97
N MET A 59 -11.11 7.11 24.69
CA MET A 59 -11.72 7.87 23.61
C MET A 59 -13.24 7.66 23.62
N PRO A 60 -14.06 8.73 23.51
CA PRO A 60 -15.51 8.62 23.45
C PRO A 60 -15.99 7.74 22.27
N LEU A 61 -16.96 6.87 22.53
CA LEU A 61 -17.51 5.93 21.53
C LEU A 61 -17.93 6.60 20.20
N PRO A 62 -18.57 7.79 20.18
CA PRO A 62 -18.93 8.46 18.93
C PRO A 62 -17.71 8.82 18.07
N LEU A 63 -16.59 9.18 18.69
CA LEU A 63 -15.36 9.52 17.99
C LEU A 63 -14.63 8.25 17.49
N VAL A 64 -14.65 7.17 18.26
CA VAL A 64 -14.11 5.87 17.83
C VAL A 64 -14.87 5.36 16.60
N ALA A 65 -16.21 5.39 16.65
CA ALA A 65 -17.06 5.01 15.52
C ALA A 65 -16.85 5.94 14.32
N GLY A 66 -16.71 7.25 14.55
CA GLY A 66 -16.38 8.23 13.51
C GLY A 66 -15.04 7.95 12.84
N ALA A 67 -13.99 7.64 13.61
CA ALA A 67 -12.67 7.30 13.09
C ALA A 67 -12.68 6.00 12.29
N ALA A 68 -13.36 4.96 12.80
CA ALA A 68 -13.52 3.69 12.09
C ALA A 68 -14.30 3.87 10.78
N GLY A 69 -15.41 4.61 10.81
CA GLY A 69 -16.21 4.94 9.63
C GLY A 69 -15.42 5.78 8.61
N HIS A 70 -14.65 6.76 9.06
CA HIS A 70 -13.76 7.54 8.19
C HIS A 70 -12.72 6.64 7.51
N GLY A 71 -12.09 5.73 8.24
CA GLY A 71 -11.16 4.74 7.68
C GLY A 71 -11.81 3.84 6.64
N PHE A 72 -13.03 3.36 6.91
CA PHE A 72 -13.81 2.55 5.96
C PHE A 72 -14.14 3.31 4.67
N ILE A 73 -14.69 4.52 4.79
CA ILE A 73 -15.05 5.37 3.63
C ILE A 73 -13.79 5.70 2.82
N PHE A 74 -12.70 6.05 3.51
CA PHE A 74 -11.42 6.32 2.85
C PHE A 74 -10.91 5.10 2.08
N GLY A 75 -10.93 3.90 2.68
CA GLY A 75 -10.54 2.68 2.00
C GLY A 75 -11.44 2.36 0.81
N MET A 76 -12.76 2.43 0.99
CA MET A 76 -13.73 2.10 -0.04
C MET A 76 -13.68 3.09 -1.21
N LEU A 77 -13.69 4.40 -0.94
CA LEU A 77 -13.69 5.40 -2.00
C LEU A 77 -12.30 5.58 -2.62
N ARG A 78 -11.25 5.71 -1.82
CA ARG A 78 -9.93 6.05 -2.37
C ARG A 78 -9.22 4.83 -2.95
N ILE A 79 -9.17 3.72 -2.21
CA ILE A 79 -8.39 2.54 -2.64
C ILE A 79 -9.17 1.77 -3.70
N ALA A 80 -10.46 1.48 -3.48
CA ALA A 80 -11.22 0.70 -4.46
C ALA A 80 -11.37 1.44 -5.79
N TRP A 81 -11.59 2.76 -5.77
CA TRP A 81 -11.66 3.56 -7.00
C TRP A 81 -10.36 3.54 -7.80
N VAL A 82 -9.21 3.64 -7.13
CA VAL A 82 -7.89 3.54 -7.78
C VAL A 82 -7.73 2.16 -8.43
N ILE A 83 -8.10 1.08 -7.76
CA ILE A 83 -8.00 -0.27 -8.31
C ILE A 83 -8.91 -0.43 -9.53
N ILE A 84 -10.17 0.01 -9.44
CA ILE A 84 -11.14 -0.07 -10.54
C ILE A 84 -10.65 0.73 -11.75
N ALA A 85 -10.26 1.99 -11.54
CA ALA A 85 -9.75 2.86 -12.60
C ALA A 85 -8.48 2.28 -13.24
N SER A 86 -7.60 1.68 -12.43
CA SER A 86 -6.36 1.05 -12.89
C SER A 86 -6.62 -0.20 -13.73
N ILE A 87 -7.55 -1.07 -13.31
CA ILE A 87 -7.96 -2.26 -14.08
C ILE A 87 -8.66 -1.84 -15.37
N PHE A 88 -9.51 -0.82 -15.32
CA PHE A 88 -10.15 -0.27 -16.52
C PHE A 88 -9.13 0.26 -17.53
N LEU A 89 -8.17 1.07 -17.08
CA LEU A 89 -7.09 1.58 -17.92
C LEU A 89 -6.22 0.45 -18.47
N TYR A 90 -5.88 -0.55 -17.66
CA TYR A 90 -5.17 -1.74 -18.10
C TYR A 90 -5.94 -2.48 -19.21
N ASN A 91 -7.25 -2.70 -19.03
CA ASN A 91 -8.07 -3.37 -20.04
C ASN A 91 -8.14 -2.57 -21.35
N ILE A 92 -8.24 -1.24 -21.29
CA ILE A 92 -8.14 -0.37 -22.47
C ILE A 92 -6.77 -0.54 -23.15
N ALA A 93 -5.68 -0.46 -22.40
CA ALA A 93 -4.33 -0.58 -22.94
C ALA A 93 -4.09 -1.95 -23.61
N VAL A 94 -4.66 -3.02 -23.04
CA VAL A 94 -4.59 -4.37 -23.60
C VAL A 94 -5.46 -4.47 -24.86
N GLN A 95 -6.72 -4.04 -24.82
CA GLN A 95 -7.63 -4.12 -25.97
C GLN A 95 -7.20 -3.26 -27.16
N THR A 96 -6.59 -2.10 -26.91
CA THR A 96 -6.07 -1.20 -27.95
C THR A 96 -4.73 -1.62 -28.52
N GLY A 97 -4.13 -2.72 -28.02
CA GLY A 97 -2.80 -3.19 -28.42
C GLY A 97 -1.64 -2.31 -27.95
N GLN A 98 -1.91 -1.18 -27.28
CA GLN A 98 -0.89 -0.25 -26.77
C GLN A 98 0.02 -0.89 -25.73
N PHE A 99 -0.50 -1.83 -24.94
CA PHE A 99 0.31 -2.61 -24.01
C PHE A 99 1.41 -3.40 -24.74
N GLN A 100 1.08 -3.98 -25.90
CA GLN A 100 2.02 -4.75 -26.69
C GLN A 100 3.08 -3.84 -27.33
N VAL A 101 2.68 -2.68 -27.86
CA VAL A 101 3.61 -1.65 -28.37
C VAL A 101 4.60 -1.20 -27.29
N MET A 102 4.11 -0.96 -26.07
CA MET A 102 4.98 -0.56 -24.96
C MET A 102 5.93 -1.69 -24.55
N LYS A 103 5.45 -2.94 -24.52
CA LYS A 103 6.28 -4.12 -24.27
C LYS A 103 7.39 -4.27 -25.32
N ASP A 104 7.05 -4.09 -26.59
CA ASP A 104 8.00 -4.21 -27.70
C ASP A 104 9.00 -3.04 -27.73
N SER A 105 8.57 -1.84 -27.33
CA SER A 105 9.47 -0.69 -27.16
C SER A 105 10.49 -0.94 -26.04
N ILE A 106 10.06 -1.50 -24.90
CA ILE A 106 10.96 -1.80 -23.78
C ILE A 106 11.86 -3.01 -24.08
N ALA A 107 11.32 -4.05 -24.71
CA ALA A 107 12.08 -5.21 -25.14
C ALA A 107 13.08 -4.86 -26.26
N GLY A 108 12.75 -3.89 -27.11
CA GLY A 108 13.62 -3.36 -28.16
C GLY A 108 14.77 -2.51 -27.65
N LEU A 109 14.67 -1.92 -26.44
CA LEU A 109 15.78 -1.16 -25.83
C LEU A 109 16.91 -2.07 -25.34
N SER A 110 16.60 -3.26 -24.84
CA SER A 110 17.62 -4.23 -24.41
C SER A 110 17.05 -5.65 -24.29
N GLY A 111 17.79 -6.63 -24.80
CA GLY A 111 17.52 -8.06 -24.56
C GLY A 111 17.95 -8.55 -23.17
N ASP A 112 18.68 -7.73 -22.39
CA ASP A 112 19.08 -8.11 -21.03
C ASP A 112 17.92 -7.87 -20.04
N LYS A 113 17.43 -8.97 -19.44
CA LYS A 113 16.38 -8.93 -18.41
C LYS A 113 16.72 -8.00 -17.26
N ARG A 114 17.99 -7.83 -16.89
CA ARG A 114 18.41 -6.92 -15.81
C ARG A 114 18.16 -5.46 -16.16
N LEU A 115 18.47 -5.07 -17.41
CA LEU A 115 18.22 -3.72 -17.89
C LEU A 115 16.72 -3.46 -18.03
N GLN A 116 15.95 -4.42 -18.54
CA GLN A 116 14.49 -4.34 -18.58
C GLN A 116 13.89 -4.14 -17.18
N LEU A 117 14.43 -4.87 -16.19
CA LEU A 117 14.01 -4.73 -14.81
C LEU A 117 14.26 -3.32 -14.27
N VAL A 118 15.45 -2.75 -14.48
CA VAL A 118 15.75 -1.38 -14.04
C VAL A 118 14.84 -0.37 -14.74
N LEU A 119 14.65 -0.51 -16.05
CA LEU A 119 13.79 0.39 -16.82
C LEU A 119 12.33 0.35 -16.35
N ILE A 120 11.80 -0.82 -16.04
CA ILE A 120 10.40 -1.00 -15.64
C ILE A 120 10.21 -0.77 -14.15
N ALA A 121 10.87 -1.57 -13.31
CA ALA A 121 10.64 -1.56 -11.87
C ALA A 121 11.11 -0.26 -11.22
N PHE A 122 12.21 0.31 -11.70
CA PHE A 122 12.79 1.52 -11.14
C PHE A 122 12.37 2.77 -11.92
N CYS A 123 12.78 2.93 -13.20
CA CYS A 123 12.54 4.20 -13.91
C CYS A 123 11.04 4.46 -14.17
N PHE A 124 10.34 3.52 -14.77
CA PHE A 124 8.91 3.66 -15.07
C PHE A 124 8.07 3.64 -13.79
N GLY A 125 8.38 2.74 -12.84
CA GLY A 125 7.77 2.72 -11.51
C GLY A 125 7.90 4.06 -10.78
N ALA A 126 9.10 4.65 -10.75
CA ALA A 126 9.35 5.95 -10.13
C ALA A 126 8.58 7.09 -10.78
N PHE A 127 8.48 7.09 -12.11
CA PHE A 127 7.68 8.07 -12.84
C PHE A 127 6.19 7.98 -12.47
N LEU A 128 5.64 6.76 -12.38
CA LEU A 128 4.25 6.56 -11.95
C LEU A 128 4.05 6.93 -10.47
N GLU A 129 5.03 6.67 -9.60
CA GLU A 129 4.97 7.08 -8.19
C GLU A 129 5.01 8.59 -8.05
N GLY A 130 5.82 9.29 -8.85
CA GLY A 130 5.88 10.75 -8.89
C GLY A 130 4.60 11.40 -9.44
N THR A 131 3.79 10.70 -10.23
CA THR A 131 2.55 11.25 -10.82
C THR A 131 1.30 10.92 -10.01
N GLY A 132 1.15 9.66 -9.55
CA GLY A 132 -0.05 9.19 -8.85
C GLY A 132 0.17 8.83 -7.38
N GLY A 133 1.38 8.38 -7.02
CA GLY A 133 1.74 7.92 -5.68
C GLY A 133 0.92 6.73 -5.15
N GLY A 134 1.26 6.27 -3.94
CA GLY A 134 0.39 5.39 -3.15
C GLY A 134 0.42 3.92 -3.53
N GLY A 135 1.52 3.44 -4.14
CA GLY A 135 1.77 2.01 -4.36
C GLY A 135 1.09 1.37 -5.59
N ALA A 136 0.18 2.08 -6.28
CA ALA A 136 -0.31 1.68 -7.60
C ALA A 136 0.82 1.43 -8.63
N PRO A 137 1.94 2.18 -8.64
CA PRO A 137 3.06 1.94 -9.55
C PRO A 137 3.67 0.55 -9.44
N VAL A 138 3.80 0.03 -8.22
CA VAL A 138 4.35 -1.31 -7.95
C VAL A 138 3.51 -2.38 -8.64
N ALA A 139 2.19 -2.25 -8.58
CA ALA A 139 1.27 -3.19 -9.21
C ALA A 139 1.39 -3.15 -10.74
N ILE A 140 1.45 -1.94 -11.32
CA ILE A 140 1.56 -1.77 -12.78
C ILE A 140 2.90 -2.32 -13.26
N ALA A 141 4.02 -1.87 -12.69
CA ALA A 141 5.36 -2.34 -13.07
C ALA A 141 5.53 -3.86 -12.89
N GLY A 142 4.96 -4.42 -11.82
CA GLY A 142 4.95 -5.86 -11.57
C GLY A 142 4.21 -6.64 -12.66
N ALA A 143 3.03 -6.16 -13.09
CA ALA A 143 2.28 -6.78 -14.19
C ALA A 143 3.07 -6.75 -15.51
N PHE A 144 3.79 -5.65 -15.79
CA PHE A 144 4.68 -5.56 -16.98
C PHE A 144 5.81 -6.58 -16.94
N LEU A 145 6.50 -6.73 -15.81
CA LEU A 145 7.56 -7.73 -15.66
C LEU A 145 7.03 -9.15 -15.83
N ILE A 146 5.86 -9.46 -15.28
CA ILE A 146 5.20 -10.75 -15.46
C ILE A 146 4.90 -10.99 -16.94
N GLY A 147 4.39 -9.98 -17.65
CA GLY A 147 4.15 -10.03 -19.09
C GLY A 147 5.42 -10.23 -19.95
N LEU A 148 6.59 -9.90 -19.42
CA LEU A 148 7.91 -10.16 -20.03
C LEU A 148 8.52 -11.51 -19.63
N GLY A 149 7.81 -12.32 -18.84
CA GLY A 149 8.25 -13.66 -18.44
C GLY A 149 9.08 -13.72 -17.16
N PHE A 150 9.02 -12.70 -16.30
CA PHE A 150 9.52 -12.80 -14.93
C PHE A 150 8.56 -13.62 -14.07
N GLN A 151 9.10 -14.33 -13.09
CA GLN A 151 8.25 -15.05 -12.13
C GLN A 151 7.42 -14.06 -11.30
N PRO A 152 6.10 -14.28 -11.09
CA PRO A 152 5.23 -13.33 -10.41
C PRO A 152 5.72 -12.88 -9.03
N PHE A 153 6.23 -13.82 -8.23
CA PHE A 153 6.75 -13.50 -6.91
C PHE A 153 8.02 -12.65 -6.98
N GLN A 154 8.95 -12.98 -7.88
CA GLN A 154 10.18 -12.21 -8.08
C GLN A 154 9.87 -10.80 -8.60
N ALA A 155 8.96 -10.67 -9.57
CA ALA A 155 8.52 -9.38 -10.09
C ALA A 155 7.94 -8.50 -8.99
N ALA A 156 7.05 -9.05 -8.15
CA ALA A 156 6.48 -8.32 -7.03
C ALA A 156 7.55 -7.84 -6.03
N VAL A 157 8.47 -8.71 -5.64
CA VAL A 157 9.57 -8.36 -4.71
C VAL A 157 10.48 -7.29 -5.31
N LEU A 158 10.88 -7.45 -6.58
CA LEU A 158 11.79 -6.51 -7.24
C LEU A 158 11.15 -5.14 -7.44
N CYS A 159 9.85 -5.09 -7.77
CA CYS A 159 9.10 -3.83 -7.84
C CYS A 159 8.94 -3.19 -6.46
N LEU A 160 8.69 -3.97 -5.40
CA LEU A 160 8.63 -3.44 -4.03
C LEU A 160 9.97 -2.84 -3.59
N VAL A 161 11.08 -3.54 -3.86
CA VAL A 161 12.42 -3.05 -3.55
C VAL A 161 12.74 -1.78 -4.35
N ALA A 162 12.48 -1.79 -5.67
CA ALA A 162 12.76 -0.64 -6.52
C ALA A 162 11.93 0.60 -6.13
N ASN A 163 10.71 0.41 -5.64
CA ASN A 163 9.84 1.53 -5.23
C ASN A 163 10.20 2.15 -3.87
N THR A 164 11.17 1.60 -3.13
CA THR A 164 11.58 2.16 -1.83
C THR A 164 12.16 3.56 -1.91
N ALA A 165 12.90 3.89 -3.00
CA ALA A 165 13.47 5.23 -3.18
C ALA A 165 12.46 6.27 -3.71
N PRO A 166 11.64 5.97 -4.75
CA PRO A 166 10.67 6.94 -5.27
C PRO A 166 9.54 7.27 -4.31
N VAL A 167 9.05 6.30 -3.53
CA VAL A 167 7.91 6.50 -2.62
C VAL A 167 8.20 7.55 -1.53
N ALA A 168 9.47 7.72 -1.15
CA ALA A 168 9.89 8.72 -0.18
C ALA A 168 9.59 10.16 -0.64
N TRP A 169 9.47 10.41 -1.94
CA TRP A 169 9.14 11.72 -2.50
C TRP A 169 7.64 11.96 -2.69
N GLY A 170 6.85 10.87 -2.70
CA GLY A 170 5.40 10.90 -2.88
C GLY A 170 4.92 11.41 -4.25
N GLY A 171 3.63 11.20 -4.52
CA GLY A 171 2.99 11.73 -5.74
C GLY A 171 2.95 13.26 -5.74
N VAL A 172 3.40 13.86 -6.84
CA VAL A 172 3.49 15.32 -7.08
C VAL A 172 4.30 16.04 -5.99
N GLY A 173 5.35 15.39 -5.49
CA GLY A 173 6.24 15.98 -4.49
C GLY A 173 5.55 16.30 -3.17
N ASN A 174 4.52 15.55 -2.79
CA ASN A 174 3.91 15.60 -1.46
C ASN A 174 4.61 14.58 -0.55
N PRO A 175 5.77 14.91 0.06
CA PRO A 175 6.73 13.91 0.49
C PRO A 175 6.45 13.41 1.90
N ILE A 176 5.54 14.05 2.65
CA ILE A 176 5.34 13.79 4.07
C ILE A 176 3.88 14.13 4.43
N ARG A 177 3.14 13.18 5.00
CA ARG A 177 1.85 13.40 5.68
C ARG A 177 1.95 12.88 7.10
#